data_AF-A0A1C7I9H6-F1
#
_entry.id   AF-A0A1C7I9H6-F1
#
_cell.length_a   1.000
_cell.length_b   1.000
_cell.length_c   1.000
_cell.angle_alpha   90.00
_cell.angle_beta   90.00
_cell.angle_gamma   90.00
#
_symmetry.space_group_name_H-M   'P 1'
#
loop_
_entity.id
_entity.type
_entity.pdbx_description
1 polymer ?
#
loop_
_entity_poly.entity_id
_entity_poly.type
_entity_poly.pdbx_seq_one_letter_code
_entity_poly.pdbx_strand_id
1 'polypeptide(L)'
;MIGFYNYSVILTYLSLISSVFGMTQAIHGRFKIAVFCLALSGLCDMFDGKIARSMKNRTEDEKSFGIQIDSLCDVVCFGVFPAMICYLLGVRGPVGLVIIALYCVNSVIRLAYFNVMEMKGALVSEEGEKYYKGLPITSMAVVLPLVFMIQFFVSDFVFVICLHLALLVVGTLFVVNFRFKKPKNSTLAVLVAVVASALCIMLLRTRYRIEFRHGWPWLPWLRKL
;
A
#
# COMPACT_ATOMS: atom_id res chain seq x y z
N MET A 1 2.80 -29.54 8.49
CA MET A 1 1.94 -28.38 8.11
C MET A 1 2.38 -27.92 6.74
N ILE A 2 1.44 -27.50 5.87
CA ILE A 2 1.79 -26.98 4.53
C ILE A 2 2.24 -25.52 4.71
N GLY A 3 3.47 -25.20 4.30
CA GLY A 3 4.02 -23.84 4.32
C GLY A 3 5.35 -23.70 5.08
N PHE A 4 6.03 -22.59 4.84
CA PHE A 4 7.25 -22.18 5.55
C PHE A 4 6.96 -21.03 6.52
N TYR A 5 7.59 -21.05 7.69
CA TYR A 5 7.29 -20.13 8.81
C TYR A 5 8.56 -19.49 9.38
N ASN A 6 9.44 -19.04 8.52
CA ASN A 6 10.61 -18.28 8.97
C ASN A 6 10.22 -16.86 9.43
N TYR A 7 11.14 -16.18 10.13
CA TYR A 7 10.91 -14.86 10.69
C TYR A 7 10.44 -13.81 9.67
N SER A 8 10.94 -13.88 8.44
CA SER A 8 10.51 -13.00 7.34
C SER A 8 9.06 -13.23 6.98
N VAL A 9 8.65 -14.48 6.76
CA VAL A 9 7.27 -14.83 6.40
C VAL A 9 6.27 -14.52 7.52
N ILE A 10 6.68 -14.71 8.78
CA ILE A 10 5.84 -14.33 9.94
C ILE A 10 5.55 -12.83 9.93
N LEU A 11 6.54 -11.99 9.61
CA LEU A 11 6.34 -10.54 9.52
C LEU A 11 5.40 -10.16 8.36
N THR A 12 5.51 -10.83 7.22
CA THR A 12 4.56 -10.68 6.10
C THR A 12 3.13 -11.02 6.55
N TYR A 13 2.94 -12.09 7.32
CA TYR A 13 1.62 -12.41 7.89
C TYR A 13 1.12 -11.38 8.89
N LEU A 14 2.00 -10.80 9.73
CA LEU A 14 1.62 -9.71 10.63
C LEU A 14 1.21 -8.45 9.86
N SER A 15 1.90 -8.14 8.76
CA SER A 15 1.53 -7.06 7.84
C SER A 15 0.12 -7.26 7.26
N LEU A 16 -0.18 -8.49 6.82
CA LEU A 16 -1.51 -8.85 6.33
C LEU A 16 -2.59 -8.74 7.41
N ILE A 17 -2.34 -9.28 8.61
CA ILE A 17 -3.27 -9.20 9.75
C ILE A 17 -3.56 -7.74 10.12
N SER A 18 -2.52 -6.89 10.17
CA SER A 18 -2.67 -5.46 10.41
C SER A 18 -3.55 -4.79 9.35
N SER A 19 -3.35 -5.12 8.09
CA SER A 19 -4.12 -4.58 6.96
C SER A 19 -5.57 -5.05 6.98
N VAL A 20 -5.83 -6.33 7.29
CA VAL A 20 -7.20 -6.87 7.46
C VAL A 20 -7.92 -6.19 8.61
N PHE A 21 -7.26 -6.03 9.77
CA PHE A 21 -7.82 -5.27 10.87
C PHE A 21 -8.11 -3.82 10.45
N GLY A 22 -7.16 -3.16 9.78
CA GLY A 22 -7.34 -1.81 9.25
C GLY A 22 -8.52 -1.69 8.29
N MET A 23 -8.72 -2.69 7.41
CA MET A 23 -9.87 -2.76 6.51
C MET A 23 -11.19 -2.80 7.29
N THR A 24 -11.27 -3.65 8.33
CA THR A 24 -12.47 -3.67 9.18
C THR A 24 -12.72 -2.33 9.86
N GLN A 25 -11.67 -1.63 10.31
CA GLN A 25 -11.82 -0.31 10.92
C GLN A 25 -12.29 0.75 9.92
N ALA A 26 -11.83 0.68 8.67
CA ALA A 26 -12.28 1.59 7.60
C ALA A 26 -13.79 1.42 7.31
N ILE A 27 -14.29 0.18 7.29
CA ILE A 27 -15.72 -0.11 7.10
C ILE A 27 -16.57 0.46 8.24
N HIS A 28 -16.05 0.46 9.47
CA HIS A 28 -16.71 1.09 10.62
C HIS A 28 -16.52 2.61 10.69
N GLY A 29 -16.00 3.25 9.63
CA GLY A 29 -15.74 4.69 9.56
C GLY A 29 -14.55 5.18 10.40
N ARG A 30 -13.78 4.27 11.01
CA ARG A 30 -12.61 4.58 11.84
C ARG A 30 -11.35 4.73 10.97
N PHE A 31 -11.41 5.65 10.02
CA PHE A 31 -10.35 5.85 9.01
C PHE A 31 -8.98 6.17 9.59
N LYS A 32 -8.91 6.83 10.76
CA LYS A 32 -7.63 7.11 11.45
C LYS A 32 -6.88 5.82 11.79
N ILE A 33 -7.60 4.85 12.34
CA ILE A 33 -7.02 3.55 12.72
C ILE A 33 -6.67 2.78 11.44
N ALA A 34 -7.52 2.83 10.41
CA ALA A 34 -7.22 2.20 9.13
C ALA A 34 -5.94 2.73 8.49
N VAL A 35 -5.77 4.05 8.39
CA VAL A 35 -4.56 4.68 7.83
C VAL A 35 -3.33 4.39 8.70
N PHE A 36 -3.48 4.33 10.02
CA PHE A 36 -2.42 3.88 10.93
C PHE A 36 -2.01 2.43 10.66
N CYS A 37 -2.98 1.52 10.52
CA CYS A 37 -2.72 0.12 10.19
C CYS A 37 -2.02 -0.05 8.84
N LEU A 38 -2.38 0.76 7.83
CA LEU A 38 -1.71 0.78 6.53
C LEU A 38 -0.23 1.19 6.67
N ALA A 39 0.05 2.24 7.44
CA ALA A 39 1.42 2.67 7.70
C ALA A 39 2.21 1.64 8.51
N LEU A 40 1.56 0.98 9.48
CA LEU A 40 2.17 -0.10 10.27
C LEU A 40 2.50 -1.31 9.38
N SER A 41 1.61 -1.67 8.46
CA SER A 41 1.83 -2.70 7.44
C SER A 41 3.04 -2.38 6.57
N GLY A 42 3.17 -1.14 6.08
CA GLY A 42 4.36 -0.67 5.35
C GLY A 42 5.65 -0.69 6.17
N LEU A 43 5.56 -0.47 7.48
CA LEU A 43 6.71 -0.60 8.37
C LEU A 43 7.15 -2.06 8.54
N CYS A 44 6.19 -2.98 8.69
CA CYS A 44 6.46 -4.43 8.76
C CYS A 44 7.15 -4.95 7.50
N ASP A 45 6.66 -4.56 6.32
CA ASP A 45 7.25 -4.87 5.01
C ASP A 45 8.70 -4.37 4.88
N MET A 46 8.96 -3.13 5.34
CA MET A 46 10.34 -2.63 5.32
C MET A 46 11.28 -3.48 6.20
N PHE A 47 10.77 -4.05 7.29
CA PHE A 47 11.53 -4.91 8.18
C PHE A 47 11.69 -6.34 7.65
N ASP A 48 10.64 -6.96 7.10
CA ASP A 48 10.72 -8.32 6.58
C ASP A 48 11.72 -8.43 5.43
N GLY A 49 11.76 -7.44 4.52
CA GLY A 49 12.70 -7.41 3.42
C GLY A 49 14.14 -7.22 3.90
N LYS A 50 14.36 -6.51 5.01
CA LYS A 50 15.70 -6.40 5.64
C LYS A 50 16.11 -7.71 6.30
N ILE A 51 15.20 -8.35 7.01
CA ILE A 51 15.45 -9.62 7.70
C ILE A 51 15.72 -10.72 6.68
N ALA A 52 14.89 -10.82 5.63
CA ALA A 52 15.06 -11.77 4.54
C ALA A 52 16.46 -11.71 3.91
N ARG A 53 17.00 -10.49 3.71
CA ARG A 53 18.35 -10.27 3.16
C ARG A 53 19.48 -10.61 4.13
N SER A 54 19.22 -10.58 5.43
CA SER A 54 20.22 -10.91 6.45
C SER A 54 20.32 -12.41 6.74
N MET A 55 19.35 -13.19 6.28
CA MET A 55 19.34 -14.65 6.48
C MET A 55 20.28 -15.33 5.48
N LYS A 56 21.41 -15.87 5.97
CA LYS A 56 22.42 -16.54 5.15
C LYS A 56 22.12 -18.01 4.83
N ASN A 57 21.18 -18.64 5.54
CA ASN A 57 20.95 -20.09 5.51
C ASN A 57 19.54 -20.50 5.04
N ARG A 58 18.92 -19.75 4.11
CA ARG A 58 17.60 -20.13 3.57
C ARG A 58 17.77 -21.17 2.46
N THR A 59 16.89 -22.16 2.42
CA THR A 59 16.80 -23.04 1.25
C THR A 59 16.20 -22.28 0.06
N GLU A 60 16.44 -22.75 -1.16
CA GLU A 60 15.86 -22.14 -2.37
C GLU A 60 14.32 -22.19 -2.36
N ASP A 61 13.75 -23.25 -1.77
CA ASP A 61 12.30 -23.39 -1.60
C ASP A 61 11.74 -22.35 -0.62
N GLU A 62 12.42 -22.12 0.52
CA GLU A 62 12.02 -21.11 1.51
C GLU A 62 12.10 -19.69 0.97
N LYS A 63 13.06 -19.43 0.09
CA LYS A 63 13.23 -18.14 -0.57
C LYS A 63 12.14 -17.93 -1.61
N SER A 64 11.92 -18.92 -2.48
CA SER A 64 10.89 -18.87 -3.53
C SER A 64 9.49 -18.75 -2.95
N PHE A 65 9.17 -19.53 -1.92
CA PHE A 65 7.90 -19.41 -1.20
C PHE A 65 7.74 -18.03 -0.54
N GLY A 66 8.81 -17.54 0.10
CA GLY A 66 8.85 -16.22 0.72
C GLY A 66 8.51 -15.09 -0.26
N ILE A 67 9.10 -15.11 -1.45
CA ILE A 67 8.84 -14.10 -2.50
C ILE A 67 7.37 -14.13 -2.95
N GLN A 68 6.81 -15.32 -3.13
CA GLN A 68 5.42 -15.46 -3.57
C GLN A 68 4.43 -15.00 -2.51
N ILE A 69 4.62 -15.41 -1.24
CA ILE A 69 3.71 -15.03 -0.17
C ILE A 69 3.76 -13.53 0.13
N ASP A 70 4.94 -12.93 0.05
CA ASP A 70 5.17 -11.50 0.18
C ASP A 70 4.37 -10.73 -0.88
N SER A 71 4.51 -11.09 -2.15
CA SER A 71 3.77 -10.46 -3.25
C SER A 71 2.26 -10.61 -3.12
N LEU A 72 1.76 -11.77 -2.70
CA LEU A 72 0.32 -11.98 -2.49
C LEU A 72 -0.21 -11.11 -1.35
N CYS A 73 0.54 -11.00 -0.25
CA CYS A 73 0.18 -10.13 0.86
C CYS A 73 0.23 -8.66 0.46
N ASP A 74 1.24 -8.24 -0.31
CA ASP A 74 1.38 -6.87 -0.82
C ASP A 74 0.21 -6.41 -1.69
N VAL A 75 -0.33 -7.28 -2.53
CA VAL A 75 -1.55 -6.97 -3.30
C VAL A 75 -2.70 -6.60 -2.36
N VAL A 76 -2.86 -7.32 -1.25
CA VAL A 76 -3.93 -7.04 -0.27
C VAL A 76 -3.61 -5.79 0.54
N CYS A 77 -2.40 -5.70 1.10
CA CYS A 77 -1.94 -4.65 1.99
C CYS A 77 -1.82 -3.28 1.31
N PHE A 78 -1.30 -3.24 0.09
CA PHE A 78 -0.92 -2.00 -0.61
C PHE A 78 -1.65 -1.80 -1.94
N GLY A 79 -2.27 -2.84 -2.51
CA GLY A 79 -3.18 -2.73 -3.64
C GLY A 79 -4.63 -2.50 -3.19
N VAL A 80 -5.21 -3.47 -2.51
CA VAL A 80 -6.66 -3.47 -2.22
C VAL A 80 -7.00 -2.53 -1.06
N PHE A 81 -6.27 -2.62 0.04
CA PHE A 81 -6.58 -1.87 1.26
C PHE A 81 -6.62 -0.33 1.06
N PRO A 82 -5.58 0.34 0.49
CA PRO A 82 -5.64 1.78 0.26
C PRO A 82 -6.72 2.18 -0.75
N ALA A 83 -6.97 1.37 -1.78
CA ALA A 83 -8.06 1.60 -2.72
C ALA A 83 -9.43 1.56 -2.03
N MET A 84 -9.61 0.62 -1.10
CA MET A 84 -10.82 0.51 -0.28
C MET A 84 -10.99 1.73 0.64
N ILE A 85 -9.92 2.19 1.30
CA ILE A 85 -9.96 3.42 2.11
C ILE A 85 -10.44 4.59 1.24
N CYS A 86 -9.84 4.78 0.05
CA CYS A 86 -10.20 5.87 -0.85
C CYS A 86 -11.65 5.78 -1.33
N TYR A 87 -12.15 4.58 -1.66
CA TYR A 87 -13.55 4.36 -2.02
C TYR A 87 -14.51 4.78 -0.91
N LEU A 88 -14.22 4.37 0.32
CA LEU A 88 -15.04 4.68 1.48
C LEU A 88 -15.01 6.18 1.81
N LEU A 89 -13.90 6.87 1.57
CA LEU A 89 -13.72 8.31 1.77
C LEU A 89 -14.34 9.20 0.69
N GLY A 90 -14.70 8.66 -0.47
CA GLY A 90 -15.43 9.42 -1.51
C GLY A 90 -14.97 9.21 -2.95
N VAL A 91 -13.96 8.37 -3.21
CA VAL A 91 -13.59 7.98 -4.58
C VAL A 91 -14.65 7.03 -5.14
N ARG A 92 -15.70 7.61 -5.72
CA ARG A 92 -16.99 6.97 -5.99
C ARG A 92 -17.49 7.36 -7.38
N GLY A 93 -18.56 6.70 -7.84
CA GLY A 93 -19.08 6.91 -9.19
C GLY A 93 -18.29 6.17 -10.27
N PRO A 94 -18.73 6.25 -11.54
CA PRO A 94 -18.10 5.54 -12.65
C PRO A 94 -16.60 5.84 -12.79
N VAL A 95 -16.23 7.12 -12.68
CA VAL A 95 -14.83 7.56 -12.76
C VAL A 95 -14.00 7.02 -11.60
N GLY A 96 -14.50 7.13 -10.36
CA GLY A 96 -13.81 6.61 -9.19
C GLY A 96 -13.58 5.10 -9.26
N LEU A 97 -14.57 4.34 -9.74
CA LEU A 97 -14.45 2.89 -9.92
C LEU A 97 -13.41 2.52 -10.99
N VAL A 98 -13.36 3.25 -12.10
CA VAL A 98 -12.33 3.04 -13.13
C VAL A 98 -10.94 3.29 -12.54
N ILE A 99 -10.76 4.38 -11.78
CA ILE A 99 -9.47 4.70 -11.15
C ILE A 99 -9.06 3.63 -10.13
N ILE A 100 -10.00 3.17 -9.28
CA ILE A 100 -9.76 2.08 -8.33
C ILE A 100 -9.38 0.79 -9.05
N ALA A 101 -10.11 0.42 -10.10
CA ALA A 101 -9.83 -0.78 -10.89
C ALA A 101 -8.43 -0.71 -11.54
N LEU A 102 -8.11 0.43 -12.16
CA LEU A 102 -6.79 0.67 -12.76
C LEU A 102 -5.68 0.59 -11.71
N TYR A 103 -5.86 1.19 -10.54
CA TYR A 103 -4.90 1.12 -9.44
C TYR A 103 -4.64 -0.33 -9.01
N CYS A 104 -5.69 -1.12 -8.77
CA CYS A 104 -5.58 -2.52 -8.39
C CYS A 104 -4.92 -3.38 -9.47
N VAL A 105 -5.32 -3.22 -10.73
CA VAL A 105 -4.73 -3.96 -11.87
C VAL A 105 -3.24 -3.63 -12.02
N ASN A 106 -2.89 -2.35 -11.97
CA ASN A 106 -1.49 -1.90 -12.06
C ASN A 106 -0.64 -2.43 -10.90
N SER A 107 -1.23 -2.55 -9.70
CA SER A 107 -0.57 -3.13 -8.53
C SER A 107 -0.18 -4.59 -8.77
N VAL A 108 -1.09 -5.39 -9.33
CA VAL A 108 -0.86 -6.81 -9.65
C VAL A 108 0.15 -6.96 -10.79
N ILE A 109 -0.01 -6.21 -11.90
CA ILE A 109 0.91 -6.22 -13.05
C ILE A 109 2.34 -5.96 -12.57
N ARG A 110 2.49 -4.96 -11.71
CA ARG A 110 3.78 -4.55 -11.20
C ARG A 110 4.44 -5.66 -10.38
N LEU A 111 3.73 -6.28 -9.43
CA LEU A 111 4.30 -7.36 -8.62
C LEU A 111 4.63 -8.61 -9.46
N ALA A 112 3.75 -8.99 -10.37
CA ALA A 112 4.01 -10.09 -11.30
C ALA A 112 5.25 -9.84 -12.17
N TYR A 113 5.40 -8.63 -12.71
CA TYR A 113 6.57 -8.25 -13.49
C TYR A 113 7.86 -8.32 -12.66
N PHE A 114 7.85 -7.78 -11.44
CA PHE A 114 9.02 -7.81 -10.56
C PHE A 114 9.42 -9.23 -10.18
N ASN A 115 8.48 -10.10 -9.83
CA ASN A 115 8.75 -11.50 -9.49
C ASN A 115 9.38 -12.27 -10.66
N VAL A 116 8.85 -12.09 -11.87
CA VAL A 116 9.38 -12.76 -13.07
C VAL A 116 10.78 -12.23 -13.41
N MET A 117 11.02 -10.93 -13.29
CA MET A 117 12.35 -10.35 -13.57
C MET A 117 13.40 -10.76 -12.53
N GLU A 118 13.00 -10.89 -11.26
CA GLU A 118 13.88 -11.38 -10.19
C GLU A 118 14.27 -12.85 -10.43
N MET A 119 13.31 -13.70 -10.79
CA MET A 119 13.58 -15.10 -11.15
C MET A 119 14.54 -15.24 -12.35
N LYS A 120 14.44 -14.33 -13.32
CA LYS A 120 15.32 -14.31 -14.50
C LYS A 120 16.73 -13.75 -14.21
N GLY A 121 17.00 -13.28 -12.99
CA GLY A 121 18.24 -12.56 -12.66
C GLY A 121 18.40 -11.21 -13.37
N ALA A 122 17.37 -10.76 -14.10
CA ALA A 122 17.40 -9.58 -14.98
C ALA A 122 17.33 -8.25 -14.21
N LEU A 123 17.27 -8.29 -12.88
CA LEU A 123 17.36 -7.13 -11.99
C LEU A 123 18.81 -6.77 -11.61
N VAL A 124 19.80 -7.54 -12.09
CA VAL A 124 21.23 -7.30 -11.90
C VAL A 124 21.85 -7.08 -13.28
N SER A 125 22.31 -5.85 -13.58
CA SER A 125 23.13 -5.61 -14.78
C SER A 125 24.54 -6.18 -14.61
N GLU A 126 25.23 -6.46 -15.72
CA GLU A 126 26.62 -6.95 -15.77
C GLU A 126 27.64 -6.08 -14.99
N GLU A 127 27.28 -4.82 -14.71
CA GLU A 127 28.11 -3.83 -13.98
C GLU A 127 27.85 -3.78 -12.46
N GLY A 128 26.98 -4.65 -11.90
CA GLY A 128 26.77 -4.78 -10.46
C GLY A 128 25.85 -3.73 -9.80
N GLU A 129 25.31 -2.79 -10.57
CA GLU A 129 24.33 -1.81 -10.05
C GLU A 129 22.89 -2.35 -10.08
N LYS A 130 22.25 -2.41 -8.90
CA LYS A 130 20.85 -2.83 -8.73
C LYS A 130 19.90 -1.71 -9.17
N TYR A 131 19.41 -1.75 -10.40
CA TYR A 131 18.39 -0.83 -10.89
C TYR A 131 16.97 -1.34 -10.58
N TYR A 132 16.16 -0.54 -9.90
CA TYR A 132 14.73 -0.79 -9.72
C TYR A 132 13.94 -0.02 -10.80
N LYS A 133 13.02 -0.69 -11.51
CA LYS A 133 12.10 -0.07 -12.49
C LYS A 133 10.75 0.24 -11.83
N GLY A 134 10.38 1.52 -11.73
CA GLY A 134 9.08 1.94 -11.18
C GLY A 134 9.05 2.14 -9.65
N LEU A 135 7.97 2.77 -9.15
CA LEU A 135 7.80 3.20 -7.75
C LEU A 135 7.32 2.06 -6.86
N PRO A 136 7.98 1.57 -5.78
CA PRO A 136 7.55 0.45 -4.90
C PRO A 136 6.05 0.44 -4.53
N ILE A 137 5.39 -0.73 -4.45
CA ILE A 137 3.93 -0.78 -4.16
C ILE A 137 3.64 -0.24 -2.76
N THR A 138 4.57 -0.51 -1.84
CA THR A 138 4.62 -0.01 -0.46
C THR A 138 4.69 1.50 -0.35
N SER A 139 4.97 2.23 -1.44
CA SER A 139 4.93 3.70 -1.46
C SER A 139 3.55 4.25 -1.10
N MET A 140 2.48 3.50 -1.35
CA MET A 140 1.13 3.92 -0.97
C MET A 140 0.95 4.02 0.57
N ALA A 141 1.70 3.23 1.35
CA ALA A 141 1.71 3.32 2.81
C ALA A 141 2.32 4.63 3.34
N VAL A 142 3.04 5.36 2.48
CA VAL A 142 3.59 6.69 2.77
C VAL A 142 2.70 7.78 2.18
N VAL A 143 2.30 7.63 0.92
CA VAL A 143 1.52 8.65 0.21
C VAL A 143 0.14 8.85 0.85
N LEU A 144 -0.57 7.77 1.18
CA LEU A 144 -1.95 7.89 1.66
C LEU A 144 -2.06 8.60 3.02
N PRO A 145 -1.24 8.32 4.05
CA PRO A 145 -1.24 9.10 5.29
C PRO A 145 -0.98 10.60 5.07
N LEU A 146 -0.10 10.94 4.12
CA LEU A 146 0.21 12.34 3.81
C LEU A 146 -0.94 13.04 3.08
N VAL A 147 -1.55 12.38 2.10
CA VAL A 147 -2.75 12.90 1.42
C VAL A 147 -3.89 13.06 2.43
N PHE A 148 -4.01 12.14 3.39
CA PHE A 148 -4.98 12.25 4.47
C PHE A 148 -4.76 13.51 5.34
N MET A 149 -3.54 14.02 5.49
CA MET A 149 -3.30 15.27 6.23
C MET A 149 -3.83 16.52 5.50
N ILE A 150 -3.96 16.46 4.18
CA ILE A 150 -4.46 17.59 3.39
C ILE A 150 -5.88 17.98 3.82
N GLN A 151 -6.67 17.01 4.31
CA GLN A 151 -8.04 17.24 4.78
C GLN A 151 -8.16 18.35 5.84
N PHE A 152 -7.10 18.64 6.62
CA PHE A 152 -7.14 19.69 7.65
C PHE A 152 -7.07 21.11 7.08
N PHE A 153 -6.68 21.25 5.82
CA PHE A 153 -6.37 22.53 5.20
C PHE A 153 -7.27 22.86 4.00
N VAL A 154 -8.05 21.89 3.52
CA VAL A 154 -8.86 22.02 2.30
C VAL A 154 -10.31 21.61 2.54
N SER A 155 -11.20 21.99 1.63
CA SER A 155 -12.60 21.54 1.67
C SER A 155 -12.75 20.05 1.28
N ASP A 156 -13.84 19.42 1.72
CA ASP A 156 -14.14 18.00 1.41
C ASP A 156 -14.08 17.69 -0.08
N PHE A 157 -14.56 18.62 -0.93
CA PHE A 157 -14.52 18.45 -2.38
C PHE A 157 -13.09 18.37 -2.92
N VAL A 158 -12.22 19.28 -2.48
CA VAL A 158 -10.80 19.31 -2.87
C VAL A 158 -10.09 18.06 -2.35
N PHE A 159 -10.39 17.65 -1.11
CA PHE A 159 -9.82 16.44 -0.53
C PHE A 159 -10.16 15.18 -1.35
N VAL A 160 -11.42 15.03 -1.77
CA VAL A 160 -11.83 13.90 -2.62
C VAL A 160 -11.11 13.93 -3.97
N ILE A 161 -10.92 15.11 -4.58
CA ILE A 161 -10.11 15.24 -5.80
C ILE A 161 -8.66 14.80 -5.56
N CYS A 162 -8.05 15.19 -4.45
CA CYS A 162 -6.71 14.76 -4.09
C CYS A 162 -6.60 13.23 -3.96
N LEU A 163 -7.63 12.55 -3.44
CA LEU A 163 -7.66 11.08 -3.38
C LEU A 163 -7.74 10.42 -4.77
N HIS A 164 -8.54 10.97 -5.68
CA HIS A 164 -8.59 10.49 -7.07
C HIS A 164 -7.23 10.63 -7.76
N LEU A 165 -6.61 11.81 -7.63
CA LEU A 165 -5.30 12.07 -8.19
C LEU A 165 -4.22 11.20 -7.56
N ALA A 166 -4.24 10.99 -6.25
CA ALA A 166 -3.29 10.12 -5.57
C ALA A 166 -3.34 8.69 -6.11
N LEU A 167 -4.53 8.08 -6.22
CA LEU A 167 -4.68 6.74 -6.79
C LEU A 167 -4.25 6.68 -8.25
N LEU A 168 -4.66 7.65 -9.07
CA LEU A 168 -4.32 7.67 -10.49
C LEU A 168 -2.81 7.83 -10.71
N VAL A 169 -2.18 8.78 -10.02
CA VAL A 169 -0.73 9.04 -10.15
C VAL A 169 0.09 7.89 -9.59
N VAL A 170 -0.19 7.42 -8.38
CA VAL A 170 0.57 6.31 -7.78
C VAL A 170 0.37 5.02 -8.58
N GLY A 171 -0.87 4.72 -8.97
CA GLY A 171 -1.20 3.54 -9.76
C GLY A 171 -0.54 3.54 -11.14
N THR A 172 -0.46 4.67 -11.82
CA THR A 172 0.26 4.77 -13.10
C THR A 172 1.78 4.64 -12.90
N LEU A 173 2.34 5.24 -11.86
CA LEU A 173 3.77 5.12 -11.51
C LEU A 173 4.22 3.69 -11.18
N PHE A 174 3.30 2.76 -10.88
CA PHE A 174 3.63 1.35 -10.72
C PHE A 174 4.05 0.66 -12.02
N VAL A 175 3.53 1.11 -13.16
CA VAL A 175 3.76 0.47 -14.48
C VAL A 175 4.66 1.34 -15.37
N VAL A 176 4.77 2.65 -15.08
CA VAL A 176 5.66 3.54 -15.83
C VAL A 176 7.12 3.16 -15.60
N ASN A 177 7.84 2.98 -16.71
CA ASN A 177 9.26 2.68 -16.73
C ASN A 177 10.10 3.93 -16.45
N PHE A 178 10.28 4.27 -15.17
CA PHE A 178 11.25 5.25 -14.73
C PHE A 178 12.33 4.60 -13.85
N ARG A 179 13.56 5.12 -13.90
CA ARG A 179 14.67 4.64 -13.08
C ARG A 179 14.54 5.22 -11.67
N PHE A 180 14.09 4.41 -10.72
CA PHE A 180 14.01 4.84 -9.32
C PHE A 180 15.29 4.45 -8.58
N LYS A 181 16.06 5.44 -8.15
CA LYS A 181 17.26 5.20 -7.33
C LYS A 181 16.83 4.77 -5.93
N LYS A 182 17.34 3.63 -5.47
CA LYS A 182 17.02 3.13 -4.13
C LYS A 182 17.36 4.19 -3.06
N PRO A 183 16.40 4.58 -2.20
CA PRO A 183 16.67 5.55 -1.16
C PRO A 183 17.69 5.02 -0.15
N LYS A 184 18.59 5.90 0.31
CA LYS A 184 19.53 5.57 1.39
C LYS A 184 18.76 5.33 2.69
N ASN A 185 19.36 4.58 3.63
CA ASN A 185 18.76 4.31 4.94
C ASN A 185 18.39 5.60 5.70
N SER A 186 19.19 6.66 5.57
CA SER A 186 18.90 7.97 6.17
C SER A 186 17.62 8.59 5.59
N THR A 187 17.41 8.49 4.27
CA THR A 187 16.19 8.99 3.61
C THR A 187 14.95 8.19 4.04
N LEU A 188 15.09 6.87 4.17
CA LEU A 188 14.01 6.02 4.72
C LEU A 188 13.66 6.38 6.15
N ALA A 189 14.65 6.66 7.00
CA ALA A 189 14.42 7.09 8.38
C ALA A 189 13.67 8.43 8.45
N VAL A 190 14.03 9.39 7.61
CA VAL A 190 13.31 10.67 7.50
C VAL A 190 11.86 10.43 7.04
N LEU A 191 11.64 9.57 6.04
CA LEU A 191 10.31 9.27 5.54
C LEU A 191 9.42 8.65 6.64
N VAL A 192 9.95 7.69 7.39
CA VAL A 192 9.26 7.06 8.52
C VAL A 192 8.95 8.09 9.60
N ALA A 193 9.89 8.98 9.93
CA ALA A 193 9.66 10.05 10.91
C ALA A 193 8.56 11.02 10.45
N VAL A 194 8.55 11.40 9.17
CA VAL A 194 7.51 12.25 8.59
C VAL A 194 6.14 11.57 8.68
N VAL A 195 6.03 10.30 8.27
CA VAL A 195 4.76 9.55 8.38
C VAL A 195 4.33 9.39 9.83
N ALA A 196 5.24 9.05 10.74
CA ALA A 196 4.94 8.93 12.17
C ALA A 196 4.43 10.25 12.75
N SER A 197 5.05 11.38 12.38
CA SER A 197 4.60 12.71 12.82
C SER A 197 3.21 13.04 12.28
N ALA A 198 2.93 12.74 11.01
CA ALA A 198 1.61 12.91 10.41
C ALA A 198 0.55 12.07 11.13
N LEU A 199 0.84 10.81 11.45
CA LEU A 199 -0.06 9.94 12.21
C LEU A 199 -0.29 10.44 13.63
N CYS A 200 0.76 10.89 14.34
CA CYS A 200 0.62 11.49 15.66
C CYS A 200 -0.30 12.72 15.62
N ILE A 201 -0.09 13.63 14.66
CA ILE A 201 -0.94 14.81 14.47
C ILE A 201 -2.38 14.38 14.17
N MET A 202 -2.58 13.39 13.29
CA MET A 202 -3.89 12.84 12.94
C MET A 202 -4.66 12.32 14.16
N LEU A 203 -3.97 11.57 15.02
CA LEU A 203 -4.55 10.99 16.23
C LEU A 203 -4.88 12.08 17.25
N LEU A 204 -4.02 13.09 17.41
CA LEU A 204 -4.17 14.17 18.40
C LEU A 204 -5.18 15.26 18.00
N ARG A 205 -5.24 15.68 16.72
CA ARG A 205 -5.96 16.91 16.33
C ARG A 205 -7.45 16.75 15.98
N THR A 206 -7.99 15.55 15.85
CA THR A 206 -9.12 15.41 14.90
C THR A 206 -10.49 15.16 15.55
N ARG A 207 -11.34 16.20 15.52
CA ARG A 207 -12.82 16.12 15.65
C ARG A 207 -13.51 16.06 14.27
N TYR A 208 -13.06 15.20 13.36
CA TYR A 208 -13.72 15.04 12.06
C TYR A 208 -14.46 13.70 12.01
N ARG A 209 -15.80 13.78 11.86
CA ARG A 209 -16.67 12.65 11.52
C ARG A 209 -16.89 12.71 10.01
N ILE A 210 -16.22 11.85 9.27
CA ILE A 210 -16.64 11.58 7.90
C ILE A 210 -17.92 10.76 8.03
N GLU A 211 -19.04 11.29 7.53
CA GLU A 211 -20.27 10.51 7.45
C GLU A 211 -20.04 9.32 6.52
N PHE A 212 -20.03 8.13 7.10
CA PHE A 212 -19.98 6.89 6.35
C PHE A 212 -21.23 6.79 5.48
N ARG A 213 -21.12 7.09 4.19
CA ARG A 213 -22.24 6.97 3.26
C ARG A 213 -22.40 5.51 2.83
N HIS A 214 -23.39 4.82 3.39
CA HIS A 214 -23.81 3.50 2.95
C HIS A 214 -24.36 3.50 1.51
N GLY A 215 -24.13 2.41 0.78
CA GLY A 215 -24.69 2.14 -0.54
C GLY A 215 -23.95 2.77 -1.73
N TRP A 216 -24.48 2.51 -2.93
CA TRP A 216 -24.02 3.08 -4.20
C TRP A 216 -24.87 4.31 -4.56
N PRO A 217 -24.49 5.54 -4.16
CA PRO A 217 -25.35 6.71 -4.36
C PRO A 217 -25.69 7.00 -5.83
N TRP A 218 -24.92 6.47 -6.79
CA TRP A 218 -25.13 6.63 -8.24
C TRP A 218 -25.86 5.45 -8.92
N LEU A 219 -26.23 4.38 -8.20
CA LEU A 219 -27.16 3.35 -8.71
C LEU A 219 -28.41 3.31 -7.82
N PRO A 220 -29.44 4.12 -8.13
CA PRO A 220 -30.66 4.20 -7.32
C PRO A 220 -31.36 2.84 -7.13
N TRP A 221 -31.28 1.97 -8.15
CA TRP A 221 -31.88 0.64 -8.18
C TRP A 221 -31.22 -0.38 -7.24
N LEU A 222 -29.96 -0.17 -6.81
CA LEU A 222 -29.27 -1.06 -5.87
C LEU A 222 -29.56 -0.74 -4.40
N ARG A 223 -30.34 0.31 -4.09
CA ARG A 223 -30.74 0.62 -2.69
C ARG A 223 -31.90 -0.22 -2.17
N LYS A 224 -32.56 -1.00 -3.04
CA LYS A 224 -33.77 -1.79 -2.71
C LYS A 224 -33.49 -3.29 -2.51
N LEU A 225 -32.22 -3.71 -2.60
CA LEU A 225 -31.72 -5.05 -2.29
C LEU A 225 -30.98 -5.01 -0.95
#